data_AF-A0A7K4B182-F1
#
_entry.id   AF-A0A7K4B182-F1
#
_cell.length_a   1.000
_cell.length_b   1.000
_cell.length_c   1.000
_cell.angle_alpha   90.00
_cell.angle_beta   90.00
_cell.angle_gamma   90.00
#
_symmetry.space_group_name_H-M   'P 1'
#
loop_
_entity.id
_entity.type
_entity.pdbx_description
1 polymer ?
#
loop_
_entity_poly.entity_id
_entity_poly.type
_entity_poly.pdbx_seq_one_letter_code
_entity_poly.pdbx_strand_id
1 'polypeptide(L)'
;DRLFEEIASFVKTHAAPGSDPGICMADHDSVIPAIVLFGKEAKSTVLTMDQANTLAFHTGTRLIGLDGTRGGIIGALAAVGLAASGSDGRYIQFGNIRSLHEQAEIHEIHEAGIISVFSTDGRSLHAGNVRFRKFPQPMRINHNPVLFVSEDKGSWNVKRWD
;
A
#
# COMPACT_ATOMS: atom_id res chain seq x y z
N ASP A 1 15.99 15.32 -11.27
CA ASP A 1 16.02 14.51 -12.51
C ASP A 1 16.84 13.25 -12.38
N ARG A 2 18.09 13.33 -11.92
CA ARG A 2 18.97 12.17 -11.70
C ARG A 2 18.33 10.98 -10.97
N LEU A 3 17.59 11.21 -9.89
CA LEU A 3 16.94 10.13 -9.13
C LEU A 3 15.94 9.32 -9.97
N PHE A 4 15.15 9.98 -10.83
CA PHE A 4 14.17 9.30 -11.65
C PHE A 4 14.84 8.37 -12.67
N GLU A 5 15.91 8.85 -13.30
CA GLU A 5 16.70 8.07 -14.25
C GLU A 5 17.43 6.91 -13.59
N GLU A 6 17.98 7.10 -12.38
CA GLU A 6 18.63 6.03 -11.63
C GLU A 6 17.63 4.91 -11.26
N ILE A 7 16.42 5.27 -10.82
CA ILE A 7 15.36 4.28 -10.54
C ILE A 7 14.92 3.59 -11.84
N ALA A 8 14.75 4.33 -12.94
CA ALA A 8 14.38 3.78 -14.23
C ALA A 8 15.40 2.76 -14.75
N SER A 9 16.69 3.10 -14.66
CA SER A 9 17.75 2.17 -15.01
C SER A 9 17.75 0.96 -14.08
N PHE A 10 17.64 1.17 -12.77
CA PHE A 10 17.66 0.07 -11.80
C PHE A 10 16.52 -0.93 -12.06
N VAL A 11 15.28 -0.44 -12.18
CA VAL A 11 14.11 -1.29 -12.42
C VAL A 11 14.25 -2.02 -13.74
N LYS A 12 14.64 -1.33 -14.82
CA LYS A 12 14.81 -1.96 -16.13
C LYS A 12 15.83 -3.11 -16.10
N THR A 13 16.94 -2.94 -15.39
CA THR A 13 18.00 -3.97 -15.32
C THR A 13 17.63 -5.17 -14.44
N HIS A 14 16.75 -4.99 -13.44
CA HIS A 14 16.41 -6.04 -12.47
C HIS A 14 14.99 -6.59 -12.63
N ALA A 15 14.23 -6.09 -13.61
CA ALA A 15 12.90 -6.55 -13.92
C ALA A 15 12.90 -8.03 -14.33
N ALA A 16 11.88 -8.77 -13.88
CA ALA A 16 11.74 -10.17 -14.25
C ALA A 16 11.51 -10.29 -15.78
N PRO A 17 12.06 -11.32 -16.44
CA PRO A 17 11.83 -11.56 -17.87
C PRO A 17 10.33 -11.57 -18.20
N GLY A 18 9.93 -10.82 -19.23
CA GLY A 18 8.54 -10.71 -19.67
C GLY A 18 7.66 -9.78 -18.83
N SER A 19 8.20 -9.13 -17.79
CA SER A 19 7.48 -8.06 -17.11
C SER A 19 7.43 -6.78 -17.96
N ASP A 20 6.39 -5.97 -17.75
CA ASP A 20 6.19 -4.68 -18.41
C ASP A 20 6.16 -3.57 -17.34
N PRO A 21 7.32 -3.21 -16.75
CA PRO A 21 7.37 -2.30 -15.61
C PRO A 21 7.12 -0.85 -16.04
N GLY A 22 6.34 -0.15 -15.23
CA GLY A 22 6.19 1.31 -15.29
C GLY A 22 6.73 1.98 -14.04
N ILE A 23 7.17 3.23 -14.18
CA ILE A 23 7.62 4.07 -13.07
C ILE A 23 6.82 5.36 -13.09
N CYS A 24 6.33 5.72 -11.92
CA CYS A 24 5.67 7.00 -11.66
C CYS A 24 6.39 7.71 -10.51
N MET A 25 6.65 9.01 -10.68
CA MET A 25 7.20 9.87 -9.64
C MET A 25 6.45 11.21 -9.65
N ALA A 26 5.85 11.53 -8.51
CA ALA A 26 5.15 12.78 -8.27
C ALA A 26 5.74 13.46 -7.04
N ASP A 27 5.73 14.78 -7.04
CA ASP A 27 5.91 15.55 -5.82
C ASP A 27 4.63 15.44 -4.99
N HIS A 28 4.74 15.51 -3.67
CA HIS A 28 3.60 15.34 -2.78
C HIS A 28 2.42 16.25 -3.15
N ASP A 29 2.71 17.52 -3.46
CA ASP A 29 1.71 18.53 -3.77
C ASP A 29 1.12 18.39 -5.19
N SER A 30 1.75 17.62 -6.07
CA SER A 30 1.19 17.33 -7.40
C SER A 30 0.25 16.13 -7.41
N VAL A 31 0.15 15.38 -6.31
CA VAL A 31 -0.84 14.29 -6.16
C VAL A 31 -2.21 14.84 -5.79
N ILE A 32 -2.91 15.32 -6.80
CA ILE A 32 -4.27 15.86 -6.67
C ILE A 32 -5.33 14.74 -6.56
N PRO A 33 -6.58 15.05 -6.14
CA PRO A 33 -7.66 14.05 -6.02
C PRO A 33 -7.91 13.21 -7.28
N ALA A 34 -7.62 13.74 -8.48
CA ALA A 34 -7.75 12.98 -9.72
C ALA A 34 -6.79 11.78 -9.80
N ILE A 35 -5.55 11.90 -9.31
CA ILE A 35 -4.60 10.78 -9.25
C ILE A 35 -5.06 9.75 -8.21
N VAL A 36 -5.58 10.21 -7.06
CA VAL A 36 -6.17 9.32 -6.06
C VAL A 36 -7.36 8.55 -6.62
N LEU A 37 -8.23 9.23 -7.37
CA LEU A 37 -9.39 8.61 -8.02
C LEU A 37 -8.95 7.58 -9.07
N PHE A 38 -7.98 7.93 -9.93
CA PHE A 38 -7.40 7.00 -10.90
C PHE A 38 -6.90 5.72 -10.23
N GLY A 39 -6.19 5.87 -9.10
CA GLY A 39 -5.73 4.72 -8.30
C GLY A 39 -6.88 3.86 -7.76
N LYS A 40 -7.95 4.49 -7.26
CA LYS A 40 -9.13 3.78 -6.77
C LYS A 40 -9.87 3.04 -7.89
N GLU A 41 -10.05 3.68 -9.04
CA GLU A 41 -10.73 3.09 -10.21
C GLU A 41 -9.94 1.91 -10.78
N ALA A 42 -8.60 1.97 -10.77
CA ALA A 42 -7.75 0.88 -11.25
C ALA A 42 -7.99 -0.46 -10.53
N LYS A 43 -8.61 -0.45 -9.34
CA LYS A 43 -8.96 -1.67 -8.59
C LYS A 43 -10.22 -2.38 -9.12
N SER A 44 -11.09 -1.66 -9.82
CA SER A 44 -12.42 -2.16 -10.23
C SER A 44 -12.76 -1.92 -11.70
N THR A 45 -11.91 -1.21 -12.43
CA THR A 45 -12.19 -0.75 -13.78
C THR A 45 -10.96 -0.90 -14.66
N VAL A 46 -11.16 -1.33 -15.91
CA VAL A 46 -10.09 -1.41 -16.90
C VAL A 46 -9.77 -0.01 -17.39
N LEU A 47 -8.62 0.52 -16.95
CA LEU A 47 -8.10 1.82 -17.38
C LEU A 47 -7.13 1.66 -18.55
N THR A 48 -6.89 2.75 -19.27
CA THR A 48 -6.03 2.77 -20.45
C THR A 48 -4.73 3.54 -20.20
N MET A 49 -3.72 3.23 -21.03
CA MET A 49 -2.46 3.99 -21.04
C MET A 49 -2.67 5.47 -21.40
N ASP A 50 -3.66 5.76 -22.26
CA ASP A 50 -3.98 7.13 -22.66
C ASP A 50 -4.53 7.95 -21.48
N GLN A 51 -5.42 7.36 -20.67
CA GLN A 51 -5.90 7.98 -19.44
C GLN A 51 -4.75 8.26 -18.46
N ALA A 52 -3.83 7.30 -18.28
CA ALA A 52 -2.67 7.46 -17.40
C ALA A 52 -1.72 8.58 -17.87
N ASN A 53 -1.36 8.59 -19.17
CA ASN A 53 -0.48 9.61 -19.74
C ASN A 53 -1.11 11.00 -19.73
N THR A 54 -2.40 11.09 -20.06
CA THR A 54 -3.15 12.37 -20.03
C THR A 54 -3.12 12.96 -18.63
N LEU A 55 -3.44 12.15 -17.62
CA LEU A 55 -3.43 12.61 -16.23
C LEU A 55 -2.02 13.03 -15.80
N ALA A 56 -1.01 12.22 -16.07
CA ALA A 56 0.38 12.53 -15.72
C ALA A 56 0.89 13.83 -16.38
N PHE A 57 0.53 14.06 -17.65
CA PHE A 57 0.86 15.31 -18.35
C PHE A 57 0.23 16.53 -17.67
N HIS A 58 -1.05 16.44 -17.29
CA HIS A 58 -1.79 17.56 -16.70
C HIS A 58 -1.31 17.89 -15.27
N THR A 59 -0.81 16.91 -14.53
CA THR A 59 -0.32 17.08 -13.15
C THR A 59 1.18 17.30 -13.06
N GLY A 60 1.92 17.26 -14.17
CA GLY A 60 3.37 17.30 -14.17
C GLY A 60 4.01 16.07 -13.50
N THR A 61 3.26 14.98 -13.37
CA THR A 61 3.76 13.72 -12.81
C THR A 61 4.64 13.02 -13.83
N ARG A 62 5.84 12.60 -13.43
CA ARG A 62 6.71 11.82 -14.30
C ARG A 62 6.18 10.39 -14.40
N LEU A 63 6.02 9.90 -15.62
CA LEU A 63 5.49 8.58 -15.91
C LEU A 63 6.23 7.98 -17.12
N ILE A 64 6.77 6.77 -16.97
CA ILE A 64 7.47 6.07 -18.06
C ILE A 64 7.23 4.56 -17.99
N GLY A 65 6.99 3.92 -19.14
CA GLY A 65 7.03 2.47 -19.28
C GLY A 65 8.39 2.04 -19.83
N LEU A 66 8.97 1.00 -19.26
CA LEU A 66 10.39 0.67 -19.48
C LEU A 66 10.64 -0.47 -20.46
N ASP A 67 9.63 -1.31 -20.71
CA ASP A 67 9.73 -2.48 -21.58
C ASP A 67 8.37 -2.84 -22.21
N GLY A 68 8.32 -3.90 -23.01
CA GLY A 68 7.09 -4.54 -23.47
C GLY A 68 6.09 -3.59 -24.14
N THR A 69 4.83 -3.68 -23.72
CA THR A 69 3.74 -2.82 -24.21
C THR A 69 3.71 -1.45 -23.54
N ARG A 70 4.55 -1.24 -22.52
CA ARG A 70 4.61 -0.08 -21.63
C ARG A 70 3.34 0.09 -20.80
N GLY A 71 2.56 -0.97 -20.62
CA GLY A 71 1.29 -0.99 -19.90
C GLY A 71 1.45 -0.79 -18.39
N GLY A 72 2.63 -1.07 -17.83
CA GLY A 72 2.91 -0.92 -16.40
C GLY A 72 2.71 0.51 -15.86
N ILE A 73 2.63 1.51 -16.73
CA ILE A 73 2.35 2.91 -16.35
C ILE A 73 1.00 3.07 -15.64
N ILE A 74 0.00 2.25 -15.98
CA ILE A 74 -1.33 2.30 -15.36
C ILE A 74 -1.20 1.95 -13.87
N GLY A 75 -0.55 0.82 -13.59
CA GLY A 75 -0.29 0.37 -12.22
C GLY A 75 0.62 1.33 -11.46
N ALA A 76 1.64 1.89 -12.11
CA ALA A 76 2.57 2.82 -11.48
C ALA A 76 1.87 4.11 -11.02
N LEU A 77 1.06 4.73 -11.88
CA LEU A 77 0.28 5.92 -11.52
C LEU A 77 -0.79 5.60 -10.47
N ALA A 78 -1.48 4.46 -10.62
CA ALA A 78 -2.46 4.01 -9.64
C ALA A 78 -1.85 3.82 -8.25
N ALA A 79 -0.66 3.23 -8.17
CA ALA A 79 0.05 3.02 -6.91
C ALA A 79 0.37 4.34 -6.19
N VAL A 80 0.75 5.39 -6.91
CA VAL A 80 0.96 6.74 -6.34
C VAL A 80 -0.36 7.29 -5.76
N GLY A 81 -1.46 7.19 -6.51
CA GLY A 81 -2.78 7.62 -6.05
C GLY A 81 -3.29 6.87 -4.83
N LEU A 82 -3.14 5.55 -4.82
CA LEU A 82 -3.50 4.68 -3.69
C LEU A 82 -2.62 4.98 -2.46
N ALA A 83 -1.31 5.19 -2.65
CA ALA A 83 -0.42 5.56 -1.56
C ALA A 83 -0.81 6.92 -0.94
N ALA A 84 -1.18 7.89 -1.77
CA ALA A 84 -1.65 9.20 -1.32
C ALA A 84 -3.04 9.15 -0.67
N SER A 85 -3.90 8.18 -1.02
CA SER A 85 -5.22 7.99 -0.41
C SER A 85 -5.17 7.76 1.10
N GLY A 86 -4.04 7.21 1.58
CA GLY A 86 -3.84 6.91 2.99
C GLY A 86 -4.57 5.68 3.49
N SER A 87 -5.35 4.99 2.65
CA SER A 87 -6.21 3.88 3.07
C SER A 87 -6.07 2.63 2.22
N ASP A 88 -4.99 2.54 1.44
CA ASP A 88 -4.68 1.40 0.60
C ASP A 88 -3.33 0.78 0.98
N GLY A 89 -3.30 -0.56 1.01
CA GLY A 89 -2.13 -1.35 1.34
C GLY A 89 -2.00 -1.70 2.82
N ARG A 90 -0.86 -2.31 3.17
CA ARG A 90 -0.54 -2.79 4.51
C ARG A 90 0.92 -2.56 4.82
N TYR A 91 1.25 -2.46 6.11
CA TYR A 91 2.63 -2.37 6.55
C TYR A 91 3.26 -3.76 6.65
N ILE A 92 4.36 -3.96 5.94
CA ILE A 92 5.20 -5.16 6.03
C ILE A 92 6.50 -4.90 6.82
N GLN A 93 6.80 -3.63 7.09
CA GLN A 93 7.91 -3.12 7.88
C GLN A 93 7.47 -1.78 8.47
N PHE A 94 7.25 -1.72 9.78
CA PHE A 94 6.83 -0.52 10.50
C PHE A 94 7.15 -0.69 11.99
N GLY A 95 7.73 0.32 12.64
CA GLY A 95 8.20 0.20 14.02
C GLY A 95 8.99 -1.11 14.23
N ASN A 96 8.62 -1.84 15.27
CA ASN A 96 9.22 -3.14 15.61
C ASN A 96 8.25 -4.30 15.38
N ILE A 97 7.24 -4.18 14.50
CA ILE A 97 6.21 -5.23 14.30
C ILE A 97 6.79 -6.63 14.01
N ARG A 98 8.00 -6.71 13.45
CA ARG A 98 8.68 -7.97 13.15
C ARG A 98 9.29 -8.70 14.36
N SER A 99 9.39 -8.05 15.52
CA SER A 99 9.82 -8.72 16.76
C SER A 99 8.70 -9.52 17.42
N LEU A 100 7.45 -9.31 16.99
CA LEU A 100 6.28 -10.05 17.47
C LEU A 100 6.10 -11.33 16.66
N HIS A 101 5.86 -12.44 17.34
CA HIS A 101 5.79 -13.78 16.73
C HIS A 101 4.62 -14.57 17.26
N GLU A 102 3.82 -15.14 16.35
CA GLU A 102 2.66 -16.02 16.60
C GLU A 102 1.48 -15.39 17.35
N GLN A 103 1.75 -14.69 18.45
CA GLN A 103 0.77 -14.00 19.26
C GLN A 103 1.41 -12.86 20.09
N ALA A 104 0.61 -11.88 20.49
CA ALA A 104 1.02 -10.79 21.38
C ALA A 104 -0.20 -10.18 22.07
N GLU A 105 -0.02 -9.68 23.28
CA GLU A 105 -1.01 -8.82 23.94
C GLU A 105 -1.11 -7.48 23.21
N ILE A 106 -2.30 -6.86 23.26
CA ILE A 106 -2.53 -5.58 22.56
C ILE A 106 -1.56 -4.48 23.00
N HIS A 107 -1.11 -4.46 24.27
CA HIS A 107 -0.12 -3.48 24.71
C HIS A 107 1.24 -3.65 24.01
N GLU A 108 1.69 -4.90 23.78
CA GLU A 108 2.93 -5.19 23.03
C GLU A 108 2.79 -4.80 21.55
N ILE A 109 1.58 -4.95 20.98
CA ILE A 109 1.23 -4.52 19.62
C ILE A 109 1.32 -2.99 19.49
N HIS A 110 0.85 -2.26 20.51
CA HIS A 110 0.97 -0.80 20.58
C HIS A 110 2.43 -0.36 20.69
N GLU A 111 3.22 -1.00 21.56
CA GLU A 111 4.66 -0.75 21.72
C GLU A 111 5.45 -1.03 20.43
N ALA A 112 5.02 -2.01 19.64
CA ALA A 112 5.60 -2.29 18.32
C ALA A 112 5.26 -1.22 17.26
N GLY A 113 4.34 -0.30 17.56
CA GLY A 113 3.98 0.86 16.73
C GLY A 113 2.55 0.82 16.18
N ILE A 114 1.79 -0.24 16.39
CA ILE A 114 0.42 -0.35 15.86
C ILE A 114 -0.53 0.30 16.85
N ILE A 115 -0.89 1.56 16.60
CA ILE A 115 -1.64 2.38 17.57
C ILE A 115 -3.13 2.01 17.71
N SER A 116 -3.67 1.21 16.80
CA SER A 116 -5.09 0.88 16.76
C SER A 116 -5.35 -0.58 16.44
N VAL A 117 -6.14 -1.23 17.29
CA VAL A 117 -6.66 -2.58 17.06
C VAL A 117 -8.19 -2.52 17.09
N PHE A 118 -8.82 -3.03 16.04
CA PHE A 118 -10.28 -3.07 15.90
C PHE A 118 -10.75 -4.49 15.61
N SER A 119 -11.88 -4.88 16.19
CA SER A 119 -12.59 -6.05 15.71
C SER A 119 -13.26 -5.78 14.37
N THR A 120 -13.59 -6.83 13.61
CA THR A 120 -14.28 -6.71 12.31
C THR A 120 -15.69 -6.12 12.42
N ASP A 121 -16.29 -6.07 13.61
CA ASP A 121 -17.56 -5.39 13.89
C ASP A 121 -17.39 -3.91 14.31
N GLY A 122 -16.15 -3.40 14.34
CA GLY A 122 -15.84 -1.99 14.57
C GLY A 122 -15.55 -1.61 16.02
N ARG A 123 -15.51 -2.56 16.97
CA ARG A 123 -15.12 -2.24 18.36
C ARG A 123 -13.62 -2.00 18.47
N SER A 124 -13.25 -0.92 19.15
CA SER A 124 -11.85 -0.68 19.53
C SER A 124 -11.47 -1.63 20.66
N LEU A 125 -10.32 -2.29 20.51
CA LEU A 125 -9.80 -3.23 21.49
C LEU A 125 -8.55 -2.67 22.14
N HIS A 126 -8.49 -2.75 23.46
CA HIS A 126 -7.39 -2.21 24.27
C HIS A 126 -6.64 -3.28 25.08
N ALA A 127 -7.16 -4.51 25.11
CA ALA A 127 -6.58 -5.63 25.84
C ALA A 127 -6.96 -6.97 25.22
N GLY A 128 -6.16 -7.98 25.50
CA GLY A 128 -6.36 -9.36 25.05
C GLY A 128 -5.29 -9.82 24.06
N ASN A 129 -5.09 -11.12 24.03
CA ASN A 129 -4.09 -11.74 23.19
C ASN A 129 -4.56 -11.87 21.73
N VAL A 130 -3.74 -11.40 20.79
CA VAL A 130 -3.99 -11.43 19.35
C VAL A 130 -3.03 -12.39 18.68
N ARG A 131 -3.58 -13.36 17.94
CA ARG A 131 -2.84 -14.34 17.14
C ARG A 131 -2.64 -13.89 15.71
N PHE A 132 -1.45 -14.15 15.16
CA PHE A 132 -1.07 -13.87 13.77
C PHE A 132 -0.03 -14.87 13.26
N ARG A 133 0.01 -15.11 11.95
CA ARG A 133 0.84 -16.19 11.38
C ARG A 133 2.37 -15.97 11.49
N LYS A 134 2.85 -14.75 11.26
CA LYS A 134 4.29 -14.44 11.26
C LYS A 134 4.59 -13.27 12.18
N PHE A 135 3.90 -12.17 11.92
CA PHE A 135 3.90 -10.91 12.66
C PHE A 135 2.61 -10.16 12.30
N PRO A 136 2.15 -9.17 13.10
CA PRO A 136 0.95 -8.40 12.78
C PRO A 136 1.23 -7.52 11.56
N GLN A 137 0.43 -7.70 10.50
CA GLN A 137 0.52 -6.91 9.26
C GLN A 137 -0.65 -5.95 9.22
N PRO A 138 -0.56 -4.77 9.87
CA PRO A 138 -1.67 -3.84 9.96
C PRO A 138 -1.98 -3.24 8.58
N MET A 139 -3.26 -3.01 8.35
CA MET A 139 -3.73 -2.25 7.19
C MET A 139 -3.38 -0.77 7.38
N ARG A 140 -3.16 -0.08 6.27
CA ARG A 140 -3.03 1.38 6.30
C ARG A 140 -4.42 1.98 6.18
N ILE A 141 -4.88 2.71 7.19
CA ILE A 141 -6.19 3.38 7.21
C ILE A 141 -5.98 4.82 7.67
N ASN A 142 -6.39 5.80 6.86
CA ASN A 142 -6.17 7.23 7.11
C ASN A 142 -4.72 7.54 7.55
N HIS A 143 -3.75 6.96 6.84
CA HIS A 143 -2.30 7.04 7.10
C HIS A 143 -1.80 6.38 8.39
N ASN A 144 -2.66 5.64 9.11
CA ASN A 144 -2.32 4.99 10.36
C ASN A 144 -2.26 3.45 10.20
N PRO A 145 -1.39 2.77 10.96
CA PRO A 145 -1.40 1.31 11.05
C PRO A 145 -2.58 0.85 11.91
N VAL A 146 -3.52 0.14 11.29
CA VAL A 146 -4.71 -0.41 11.95
C VAL A 146 -4.73 -1.93 11.80
N LEU A 147 -4.79 -2.65 12.92
CA LEU A 147 -4.90 -4.10 12.94
C LEU A 147 -6.36 -4.51 13.11
N PHE A 148 -6.90 -5.23 12.13
CA PHE A 148 -8.23 -5.83 12.24
C PHE A 148 -8.14 -7.24 12.76
N VAL A 149 -9.02 -7.59 13.71
CA VAL A 149 -9.08 -8.92 14.32
C VAL A 149 -10.51 -9.45 14.35
N SER A 150 -10.67 -10.77 14.41
CA SER A 150 -11.94 -11.41 14.71
C SER A 150 -11.79 -12.34 15.89
N GLU A 151 -12.85 -12.47 16.67
CA GLU A 151 -12.90 -13.43 17.77
C GLU A 151 -13.10 -14.86 17.21
N ASP A 152 -12.30 -15.81 17.70
CA ASP A 152 -12.52 -17.24 17.52
C ASP A 152 -12.20 -17.95 18.84
N LYS A 153 -13.23 -18.60 19.42
CA LYS A 153 -13.15 -19.36 20.69
C LYS A 153 -12.44 -18.62 21.82
N GLY A 154 -12.79 -17.34 22.03
CA GLY A 154 -12.23 -16.54 23.12
C GLY A 154 -10.81 -16.03 22.86
N SER A 155 -10.38 -15.93 21.61
CA SER A 155 -9.14 -15.22 21.27
C SER A 155 -9.27 -14.44 19.98
N TRP A 156 -8.45 -13.40 19.85
CA TRP A 156 -8.43 -12.56 18.67
C TRP A 156 -7.48 -13.13 17.62
N ASN A 157 -7.92 -13.17 16.37
CA ASN A 157 -7.09 -13.59 15.24
C ASN A 157 -7.06 -12.48 14.21
N VAL A 158 -5.87 -12.12 13.73
CA VAL A 158 -5.71 -11.09 12.70
C VAL A 158 -6.48 -11.47 11.44
N LYS A 159 -7.30 -10.54 10.95
CA LYS A 159 -7.99 -10.62 9.67
C LYS A 159 -7.29 -9.74 8.66
N ARG A 160 -7.16 -10.30 7.45
CA ARG A 160 -6.67 -9.59 6.27
C ARG A 160 -7.89 -9.28 5.40
N TRP A 161 -7.96 -8.06 4.91
CA TRP A 161 -8.81 -7.70 3.78
C TRP A 161 -7.88 -7.55 2.59
N ASP A 162 -7.90 -8.56 1.73
CA ASP A 162 -7.30 -8.56 0.40
C ASP A 162 -8.30 -8.10 -0.66
#